data_AF-A0A495TMG9-F1
#
_entry.id   AF-A0A495TMG9-F1
#
_cell.length_a   1.000
_cell.length_b   1.000
_cell.length_c   1.000
_cell.angle_alpha   90.00
_cell.angle_beta   90.00
_cell.angle_gamma   90.00
#
_symmetry.space_group_name_H-M   'P 1'
#
loop_
_entity.id
_entity.type
_entity.pdbx_description
1 polymer ?
#
loop_
_entity_poly.entity_id
_entity_poly.type
_entity_poly.pdbx_seq_one_letter_code
_entity_poly.pdbx_strand_id
1 'polypeptide(L)'
;MLKGGPNQWALRGGDAQSGGLSTFYNGTRPTAGGYNPMKKQGAIILGIGGDNSNTGAGTFYEGVMTSGYPSDATENAVQANITAAGYHSGSTGTGTLTPGSRISLQATTAPCCTSHYLRHDDADNKVVISGTNSSSSATDKADATWIVRAGLANSSCLSFESANNPGQFLHHSNYQLYLNADTGNSSFAKDATFCPTTGNSGTGTSFQSVNFPTKYLRHYNHTAYIASNGGSNSWDSSASWAADTSWLVAQPWG
;
A
#
# COMPACT_ATOMS: atom_id res chain seq x y z
N MET A 1 -14.09 -5.72 -17.97
CA MET A 1 -15.43 -6.30 -18.19
C MET A 1 -15.34 -7.48 -19.17
N LEU A 2 -15.93 -8.61 -18.82
CA LEU A 2 -15.92 -9.85 -19.60
C LEU A 2 -17.36 -10.33 -19.80
N LYS A 3 -17.73 -10.65 -21.03
CA LYS A 3 -19.07 -11.19 -21.37
C LYS A 3 -18.97 -12.34 -22.37
N GLY A 4 -19.91 -13.28 -22.30
CA GLY A 4 -19.88 -14.49 -23.13
C GLY A 4 -21.27 -15.07 -23.41
N GLY A 5 -21.57 -15.30 -24.68
CA GLY A 5 -22.81 -15.89 -25.18
C GLY A 5 -22.56 -17.10 -26.08
N PRO A 6 -23.60 -17.58 -26.79
CA PRO A 6 -23.47 -18.63 -27.81
C PRO A 6 -22.43 -18.25 -28.87
N ASN A 7 -21.37 -19.04 -28.97
CA ASN A 7 -20.23 -18.83 -29.88
C ASN A 7 -19.62 -17.40 -29.92
N GLN A 8 -19.78 -16.58 -28.87
CA GLN A 8 -19.21 -15.23 -28.83
C GLN A 8 -18.75 -14.85 -27.42
N TRP A 9 -17.72 -14.00 -27.35
CA TRP A 9 -17.27 -13.38 -26.11
C TRP A 9 -16.50 -12.08 -26.38
N ALA A 10 -16.42 -11.23 -25.37
CA ALA A 10 -15.68 -9.98 -25.45
C ALA A 10 -14.95 -9.67 -24.14
N LEU A 11 -13.78 -9.04 -24.26
CA LEU A 11 -12.97 -8.54 -23.17
C LEU A 11 -12.75 -7.04 -23.38
N ARG A 12 -13.20 -6.25 -22.41
CA ARG A 12 -13.04 -4.80 -22.37
C ARG A 12 -12.32 -4.39 -21.10
N GLY A 13 -11.49 -3.36 -21.14
CA GLY A 13 -10.80 -2.82 -19.96
C GLY A 13 -10.62 -1.32 -20.06
N GLY A 14 -10.51 -0.69 -18.90
CA GLY A 14 -10.31 0.75 -18.75
C GLY A 14 -9.73 1.05 -17.37
N ASP A 15 -9.21 2.25 -17.20
CA ASP A 15 -8.82 2.76 -15.90
C ASP A 15 -10.09 2.98 -15.06
N ALA A 16 -10.14 2.44 -13.84
CA ALA A 16 -11.28 2.63 -12.94
C ALA A 16 -11.39 4.08 -12.46
N GLN A 17 -10.28 4.82 -12.44
CA GLN A 17 -10.19 6.18 -11.93
C GLN A 17 -10.50 7.25 -12.98
N SER A 18 -10.45 6.91 -14.27
CA SER A 18 -10.63 7.87 -15.34
C SER A 18 -10.98 7.23 -16.69
N GLY A 19 -11.57 8.02 -17.59
CA GLY A 19 -11.78 7.61 -18.98
C GLY A 19 -12.90 6.58 -19.18
N GLY A 20 -12.71 5.70 -20.17
CA GLY A 20 -13.72 4.74 -20.63
C GLY A 20 -13.14 3.38 -21.01
N LEU A 21 -14.01 2.46 -21.39
CA LEU A 21 -13.63 1.10 -21.75
C LEU A 21 -13.11 1.00 -23.18
N SER A 22 -11.93 0.39 -23.34
CA SER A 22 -11.41 -0.10 -24.61
C SER A 22 -11.74 -1.57 -24.80
N THR A 23 -11.98 -1.98 -26.05
CA THR A 23 -12.23 -3.39 -26.39
C THR A 23 -10.92 -4.05 -26.80
N PHE A 24 -10.47 -5.03 -26.02
CA PHE A 24 -9.27 -5.83 -26.30
C PHE A 24 -9.59 -7.05 -27.15
N TYR A 25 -10.80 -7.60 -26.99
CA TYR A 25 -11.29 -8.70 -27.80
C TYR A 25 -12.80 -8.61 -27.96
N ASN A 26 -13.30 -8.92 -29.15
CA ASN A 26 -14.71 -9.14 -29.43
C ASN A 26 -14.85 -10.08 -30.63
N GLY A 27 -15.34 -11.30 -30.41
CA GLY A 27 -15.38 -12.28 -31.47
C GLY A 27 -15.84 -13.66 -31.03
N THR A 28 -15.58 -14.65 -31.89
CA THR A 28 -16.05 -16.03 -31.71
C THR A 28 -15.33 -16.76 -30.59
N ARG A 29 -15.87 -17.89 -30.13
CA ARG A 29 -15.12 -18.75 -29.20
C ARG A 29 -13.83 -19.25 -29.89
N PRO A 30 -12.77 -19.52 -29.11
CA PRO A 30 -11.62 -20.26 -29.62
C PRO A 30 -12.06 -21.54 -30.32
N THR A 31 -11.41 -21.88 -31.43
CA THR A 31 -11.74 -23.04 -32.27
C THR A 31 -11.28 -24.37 -31.68
N ALA A 32 -10.47 -24.34 -30.62
CA ALA A 32 -10.09 -25.53 -29.89
C ALA A 32 -11.32 -26.25 -29.31
N GLY A 33 -11.22 -27.58 -29.19
CA GLY A 33 -12.32 -28.40 -28.69
C GLY A 33 -12.76 -28.01 -27.28
N GLY A 34 -14.09 -28.01 -27.04
CA GLY A 34 -14.67 -27.79 -25.70
C GLY A 34 -15.07 -26.36 -25.36
N TYR A 35 -14.71 -25.36 -26.18
CA TYR A 35 -15.07 -23.95 -25.94
C TYR A 35 -16.42 -23.52 -26.55
N ASN A 36 -17.02 -24.33 -27.43
CA ASN A 36 -18.34 -24.09 -28.00
C ASN A 36 -19.12 -25.39 -28.24
N PRO A 37 -20.32 -25.58 -27.63
CA PRO A 37 -20.92 -24.72 -26.60
C PRO A 37 -20.15 -24.82 -25.26
N MET A 38 -20.15 -23.74 -24.49
CA MET A 38 -19.57 -23.72 -23.14
C MET A 38 -20.40 -24.57 -22.16
N LYS A 39 -19.74 -25.24 -21.22
CA LYS A 39 -20.36 -26.06 -20.15
C LYS A 39 -20.20 -25.40 -18.77
N LYS A 40 -20.77 -24.19 -18.61
CA LYS A 40 -20.69 -23.43 -17.34
C LYS A 40 -21.45 -24.15 -16.22
N GLN A 41 -20.89 -24.21 -15.01
CA GLN A 41 -21.47 -24.91 -13.86
C GLN A 41 -22.13 -23.99 -12.82
N GLY A 42 -21.95 -22.67 -12.93
CA GLY A 42 -22.66 -21.69 -12.10
C GLY A 42 -22.04 -21.38 -10.73
N ALA A 43 -20.96 -22.05 -10.34
CA ALA A 43 -20.20 -21.68 -9.15
C ALA A 43 -19.51 -20.31 -9.30
N ILE A 44 -19.26 -19.64 -8.17
CA ILE A 44 -18.54 -18.36 -8.08
C ILE A 44 -17.24 -18.61 -7.33
N ILE A 45 -16.14 -18.10 -7.87
CA ILE A 45 -14.80 -18.18 -7.27
C ILE A 45 -14.17 -16.79 -7.18
N LEU A 46 -13.33 -16.57 -6.17
CA LEU A 46 -12.59 -15.33 -5.98
C LEU A 46 -11.18 -15.65 -5.48
N GLY A 47 -10.15 -15.10 -6.15
CA GLY A 47 -8.75 -15.26 -5.75
C GLY A 47 -8.12 -16.64 -6.02
N ILE A 48 -8.88 -17.60 -6.55
CA ILE A 48 -8.41 -18.97 -6.85
C ILE A 48 -8.93 -19.46 -8.21
N GLY A 49 -8.32 -20.53 -8.73
CA GLY A 49 -8.81 -21.26 -9.91
C GLY A 49 -10.00 -22.17 -9.60
N GLY A 50 -10.72 -22.62 -10.63
CA GLY A 50 -11.88 -23.51 -10.50
C GLY A 50 -11.56 -24.91 -9.97
N ASP A 51 -10.29 -25.27 -9.94
CA ASP A 51 -9.72 -26.49 -9.37
C ASP A 51 -9.05 -26.26 -8.00
N ASN A 52 -9.31 -25.11 -7.37
CA ASN A 52 -8.73 -24.66 -6.09
C ASN A 52 -7.24 -24.28 -6.16
N SER A 53 -6.66 -24.06 -7.33
CA SER A 53 -5.32 -23.47 -7.47
C SER A 53 -5.25 -22.07 -6.86
N ASN A 54 -4.31 -21.81 -5.94
CA ASN A 54 -4.30 -20.64 -5.05
C ASN A 54 -3.01 -19.78 -5.11
N THR A 55 -2.26 -19.87 -6.20
CA THR A 55 -0.99 -19.13 -6.38
C THR A 55 -1.16 -17.73 -6.97
N GLY A 56 -2.36 -17.39 -7.45
CA GLY A 56 -2.67 -16.04 -7.92
C GLY A 56 -2.76 -15.04 -6.77
N ALA A 57 -2.27 -13.82 -6.98
CA ALA A 57 -2.38 -12.72 -6.02
C ALA A 57 -3.04 -11.50 -6.68
N GLY A 58 -3.92 -10.83 -5.94
CA GLY A 58 -4.58 -9.62 -6.39
C GLY A 58 -5.57 -9.07 -5.36
N THR A 59 -6.04 -7.85 -5.58
CA THR A 59 -7.02 -7.16 -4.74
C THR A 59 -8.35 -7.04 -5.48
N PHE A 60 -9.44 -7.45 -4.84
CA PHE A 60 -10.80 -7.27 -5.35
C PHE A 60 -11.49 -6.17 -4.58
N TYR A 61 -11.95 -5.14 -5.29
CA TYR A 61 -12.70 -4.03 -4.70
C TYR A 61 -14.20 -4.27 -4.82
N GLU A 62 -14.67 -4.43 -6.06
CA GLU A 62 -16.08 -4.67 -6.38
C GLU A 62 -16.24 -5.42 -7.70
N GLY A 63 -17.36 -6.11 -7.87
CA GLY A 63 -17.65 -6.88 -9.08
C GLY A 63 -18.98 -7.62 -9.00
N VAL A 64 -19.53 -7.95 -10.17
CA VAL A 64 -20.85 -8.60 -10.30
C VAL A 64 -20.82 -9.66 -11.41
N MET A 65 -21.77 -10.60 -11.35
CA MET A 65 -22.11 -11.51 -12.44
C MET A 65 -23.55 -11.24 -12.89
N THR A 66 -23.80 -11.23 -14.20
CA THR A 66 -25.11 -10.90 -14.78
C THR A 66 -25.72 -12.08 -15.53
N SER A 67 -27.05 -12.09 -15.65
CA SER A 67 -27.76 -12.89 -16.65
C SER A 67 -27.87 -12.12 -17.97
N GLY A 68 -27.74 -12.79 -19.11
CA GLY A 68 -27.74 -12.18 -20.45
C GLY A 68 -26.36 -11.74 -20.95
N TYR A 69 -26.33 -11.08 -22.11
CA TYR A 69 -25.12 -10.54 -22.75
C TYR A 69 -25.18 -9.00 -22.75
N PRO A 70 -24.50 -8.31 -21.82
CA PRO A 70 -24.59 -6.86 -21.68
C PRO A 70 -24.18 -6.11 -22.95
N SER A 71 -24.94 -5.06 -23.29
CA SER A 71 -24.56 -4.15 -24.37
C SER A 71 -23.33 -3.33 -24.00
N ASP A 72 -22.56 -2.88 -24.99
CA ASP A 72 -21.41 -2.00 -24.75
C ASP A 72 -21.81 -0.69 -24.06
N ALA A 73 -23.02 -0.20 -24.34
CA ALA A 73 -23.58 0.99 -23.70
C ALA A 73 -23.87 0.77 -22.21
N THR A 74 -24.40 -0.40 -21.84
CA THR A 74 -24.60 -0.78 -20.43
C THR A 74 -23.27 -0.82 -19.68
N GLU A 75 -22.26 -1.46 -20.26
CA GLU A 75 -20.91 -1.52 -19.70
C GLU A 75 -20.26 -0.12 -19.59
N ASN A 76 -20.46 0.76 -20.57
CA ASN A 76 -19.97 2.14 -20.51
C ASN A 76 -20.63 2.94 -19.37
N ALA A 77 -21.93 2.74 -19.14
CA ALA A 77 -22.63 3.38 -18.02
C ALA A 77 -22.10 2.89 -16.67
N VAL A 78 -21.80 1.60 -16.54
CA VAL A 78 -21.17 1.03 -15.34
C VAL A 78 -19.77 1.62 -15.15
N GLN A 79 -18.94 1.70 -16.20
CA GLN A 79 -17.61 2.31 -16.10
C GLN A 79 -17.69 3.77 -15.65
N ALA A 80 -18.61 4.56 -16.23
CA ALA A 80 -18.80 5.95 -15.82
C ALA A 80 -19.20 6.06 -14.34
N ASN A 81 -20.03 5.13 -13.85
CA ASN A 81 -20.39 5.06 -12.44
C ASN A 81 -19.19 4.68 -11.54
N ILE A 82 -18.36 3.72 -11.95
CA ILE A 82 -17.13 3.33 -11.23
C ILE A 82 -16.15 4.52 -11.15
N THR A 83 -15.95 5.23 -12.26
CA THR A 83 -15.12 6.45 -12.29
C THR A 83 -15.70 7.53 -11.37
N ALA A 84 -17.01 7.71 -11.36
CA ALA A 84 -17.69 8.65 -10.47
C ALA A 84 -17.63 8.23 -8.99
N ALA A 85 -17.45 6.95 -8.68
CA ALA A 85 -17.25 6.47 -7.32
C ALA A 85 -15.94 7.00 -6.71
N GLY A 86 -15.00 7.46 -7.54
CA GLY A 86 -13.79 8.10 -7.09
C GLY A 86 -12.89 7.15 -6.31
N TYR A 87 -12.68 5.94 -6.85
CA TYR A 87 -11.66 5.04 -6.32
C TYR A 87 -10.30 5.71 -6.39
N HIS A 88 -9.74 5.97 -5.21
CA HIS A 88 -8.37 6.42 -5.05
C HIS A 88 -7.77 5.55 -3.94
N SER A 89 -6.46 5.27 -4.02
CA SER A 89 -5.74 4.77 -2.85
C SER A 89 -6.02 5.75 -1.72
N GLY A 90 -6.75 5.32 -0.69
CA GLY A 90 -7.35 6.23 0.29
C GLY A 90 -6.31 7.19 0.85
N SER A 91 -6.37 8.46 0.47
CA SER A 91 -5.54 9.51 1.04
C SER A 91 -6.33 10.21 2.13
N THR A 92 -5.86 10.11 3.37
CA THR A 92 -6.06 11.15 4.39
C THR A 92 -4.72 11.78 4.79
N GLY A 93 -3.75 11.75 3.86
CA GLY A 93 -2.46 12.41 4.01
C GLY A 93 -2.26 13.47 2.92
N THR A 94 -2.08 14.72 3.31
CA THR A 94 -1.81 15.84 2.37
C THR A 94 -0.32 16.01 2.05
N GLY A 95 0.57 15.26 2.72
CA GLY A 95 1.99 15.28 2.48
C GLY A 95 2.34 14.54 1.17
N THR A 96 3.45 14.94 0.54
CA THR A 96 3.90 14.37 -0.74
C THR A 96 5.16 13.54 -0.52
N LEU A 97 5.24 12.35 -1.12
CA LEU A 97 6.41 11.46 -1.08
C LEU A 97 7.45 11.78 -2.17
N THR A 98 7.60 13.06 -2.51
CA THR A 98 8.61 13.50 -3.48
C THR A 98 9.92 13.80 -2.76
N PRO A 99 11.08 13.36 -3.27
CA PRO A 99 12.37 13.74 -2.68
C PRO A 99 12.50 15.26 -2.49
N GLY A 100 12.86 15.68 -1.28
CA GLY A 100 12.91 17.08 -0.85
C GLY A 100 11.68 17.55 -0.06
N SER A 101 10.55 16.84 -0.12
CA SER A 101 9.38 17.14 0.69
C SER A 101 9.62 16.84 2.17
N ARG A 102 9.00 17.64 3.04
CA ARG A 102 8.88 17.36 4.49
C ARG A 102 7.52 16.75 4.76
N ILE A 103 7.46 15.71 5.56
CA ILE A 103 6.24 14.98 5.90
C ILE A 103 6.22 14.58 7.38
N SER A 104 5.05 14.19 7.86
CA SER A 104 4.90 13.38 9.09
C SER A 104 4.19 12.07 8.74
N LEU A 105 4.51 10.98 9.43
CA LEU A 105 3.86 9.68 9.21
C LEU A 105 2.91 9.37 10.35
N GLN A 106 1.60 9.52 10.13
CA GLN A 106 0.56 9.29 11.13
C GLN A 106 0.11 7.83 11.11
N ALA A 107 0.02 7.18 12.27
CA ALA A 107 -0.52 5.83 12.37
C ALA A 107 -2.04 5.82 12.10
N THR A 108 -2.53 4.75 11.46
CA THR A 108 -3.96 4.61 11.09
C THR A 108 -4.76 3.73 12.06
N THR A 109 -4.11 3.05 13.01
CA THR A 109 -4.76 2.08 13.90
C THR A 109 -5.68 2.75 14.92
N ALA A 110 -6.98 2.52 14.79
CA ALA A 110 -7.99 2.91 15.77
C ALA A 110 -8.26 1.78 16.79
N PRO A 111 -8.59 2.11 18.06
CA PRO A 111 -8.71 3.46 18.61
C PRO A 111 -7.40 4.04 19.18
N CYS A 112 -6.30 3.27 19.20
CA CYS A 112 -5.10 3.64 19.97
C CYS A 112 -4.36 4.86 19.41
N CYS A 113 -4.16 4.87 18.09
CA CYS A 113 -2.95 5.46 17.54
C CYS A 113 -3.22 6.47 16.43
N THR A 114 -4.49 6.80 16.15
CA THR A 114 -4.85 7.77 15.10
C THR A 114 -4.40 9.20 15.41
N SER A 115 -3.94 9.49 16.63
CA SER A 115 -3.30 10.76 17.01
C SER A 115 -1.76 10.67 17.08
N HIS A 116 -1.18 9.51 16.75
CA HIS A 116 0.23 9.24 16.93
C HIS A 116 1.01 9.31 15.62
N TYR A 117 2.25 9.76 15.70
CA TYR A 117 3.14 9.94 14.56
C TYR A 117 4.45 9.20 14.78
N LEU A 118 5.02 8.65 13.69
CA LEU A 118 6.35 8.07 13.71
C LEU A 118 7.37 9.15 14.05
N ARG A 119 8.16 8.88 15.08
CA ARG A 119 9.03 9.86 15.70
C ARG A 119 10.28 9.18 16.27
N HIS A 120 11.43 9.85 16.20
CA HIS A 120 12.61 9.48 16.98
C HIS A 120 12.61 10.17 18.37
N ASP A 121 13.39 9.69 19.31
CA ASP A 121 13.68 10.42 20.56
C ASP A 121 15.06 11.09 20.44
N ASP A 122 15.32 12.11 21.26
CA ASP A 122 16.65 12.71 21.43
C ASP A 122 17.43 12.04 22.58
N ALA A 123 16.74 11.30 23.46
CA ALA A 123 17.36 10.58 24.57
C ALA A 123 18.03 9.27 24.14
N ASP A 124 17.53 8.63 23.07
CA ASP A 124 18.14 7.47 22.43
C ASP A 124 17.96 7.53 20.91
N ASN A 125 18.41 6.52 20.18
CA ASN A 125 18.27 6.48 18.72
C ASN A 125 17.06 5.66 18.25
N LYS A 126 16.12 5.30 19.12
CA LYS A 126 14.97 4.46 18.75
C LYS A 126 13.90 5.28 18.07
N VAL A 127 13.12 4.59 17.23
CA VAL A 127 11.95 5.16 16.60
C VAL A 127 10.70 4.51 17.17
N VAL A 128 9.73 5.36 17.51
CA VAL A 128 8.47 5.02 18.17
C VAL A 128 7.31 5.71 17.46
N ILE A 129 6.09 5.44 17.92
CA ILE A 129 4.96 6.33 17.67
C ILE A 129 4.53 7.02 18.97
N SER A 130 4.24 8.31 18.90
CA SER A 130 3.73 9.07 20.06
C SER A 130 2.73 10.14 19.64
N GLY A 131 1.82 10.48 20.56
CA GLY A 131 0.84 11.53 20.35
C GLY A 131 1.52 12.88 20.10
N THR A 132 1.32 13.44 18.91
CA THR A 132 1.88 14.74 18.52
C THR A 132 0.76 15.67 18.07
N ASN A 133 0.73 16.89 18.61
CA ASN A 133 -0.31 17.88 18.32
C ASN A 133 0.25 19.31 18.33
N SER A 134 -0.62 20.31 18.14
CA SER A 134 -0.23 21.72 18.09
C SER A 134 0.38 22.26 19.39
N SER A 135 0.11 21.64 20.55
CA SER A 135 0.71 21.98 21.84
C SER A 135 1.99 21.22 22.17
N SER A 136 2.36 20.20 21.39
CA SER A 136 3.65 19.51 21.54
C SER A 136 4.82 20.48 21.38
N SER A 137 5.95 20.15 22.02
CA SER A 137 7.15 20.98 21.95
C SER A 137 7.69 21.07 20.52
N ALA A 138 8.50 22.09 20.24
CA ALA A 138 9.15 22.23 18.94
C ALA A 138 10.04 21.03 18.61
N THR A 139 10.74 20.48 19.62
CA THR A 139 11.54 19.26 19.48
C THR A 139 10.67 18.07 19.12
N ASP A 140 9.59 17.79 19.86
CA ASP A 140 8.71 16.65 19.56
C ASP A 140 8.12 16.70 18.15
N LYS A 141 7.77 17.90 17.70
CA LYS A 141 7.27 18.16 16.34
C LYS A 141 8.36 17.91 15.30
N ALA A 142 9.57 18.39 15.56
CA ALA A 142 10.69 18.20 14.65
C ALA A 142 11.11 16.71 14.57
N ASP A 143 11.10 15.99 15.69
CA ASP A 143 11.40 14.56 15.75
C ASP A 143 10.36 13.70 15.00
N ALA A 144 9.13 14.19 14.91
CA ALA A 144 8.03 13.57 14.17
C ALA A 144 8.00 13.99 12.68
N THR A 145 8.97 14.80 12.24
CA THR A 145 9.06 15.32 10.87
C THR A 145 10.23 14.72 10.12
N TRP A 146 9.95 14.23 8.92
CA TRP A 146 10.91 13.53 8.07
C TRP A 146 11.06 14.26 6.73
N ILE A 147 12.30 14.37 6.25
CA ILE A 147 12.61 14.79 4.89
C ILE A 147 12.65 13.54 4.01
N VAL A 148 11.81 13.51 2.99
CA VAL A 148 11.81 12.43 2.00
C VAL A 148 13.04 12.56 1.11
N ARG A 149 13.81 11.49 0.99
CA ARG A 149 14.96 11.38 0.08
C ARG A 149 14.74 10.24 -0.92
N ALA A 150 15.42 10.32 -2.06
CA ALA A 150 15.55 9.14 -2.92
C ALA A 150 16.21 8.02 -2.12
N GLY A 151 15.75 6.79 -2.31
CA GLY A 151 16.23 5.64 -1.54
C GLY A 151 17.73 5.44 -1.68
N LEU A 152 18.43 5.35 -0.54
CA LEU A 152 19.89 5.23 -0.50
C LEU A 152 20.42 3.99 -1.25
N ALA A 153 19.66 2.89 -1.28
CA ALA A 153 20.02 1.68 -2.02
C ALA A 153 19.28 1.53 -3.36
N ASN A 154 18.18 2.27 -3.57
CA ASN A 154 17.36 2.20 -4.78
C ASN A 154 16.60 3.52 -4.96
N SER A 155 16.94 4.28 -6.00
CA SER A 155 16.38 5.60 -6.28
C SER A 155 14.88 5.58 -6.66
N SER A 156 14.32 4.42 -7.00
CA SER A 156 12.88 4.25 -7.24
C SER A 156 12.09 4.05 -5.94
N CYS A 157 12.78 3.85 -4.82
CA CYS A 157 12.21 3.79 -3.47
C CYS A 157 12.63 5.02 -2.66
N LEU A 158 12.33 5.06 -1.36
CA LEU A 158 12.52 6.23 -0.52
C LEU A 158 13.39 5.92 0.70
N SER A 159 14.04 6.96 1.21
CA SER A 159 14.66 6.99 2.53
C SER A 159 14.13 8.21 3.29
N PHE A 160 14.05 8.11 4.62
CA PHE A 160 13.50 9.17 5.46
C PHE A 160 14.60 9.75 6.34
N GLU A 161 15.02 10.97 6.06
CA GLU A 161 16.00 11.70 6.87
C GLU A 161 15.27 12.49 7.98
N SER A 162 15.84 12.58 9.18
CA SER A 162 15.29 13.43 10.24
C SER A 162 15.34 14.90 9.84
N ALA A 163 14.30 15.66 10.18
CA ALA A 163 14.24 17.10 9.87
C ALA A 163 15.08 17.96 10.83
N ASN A 164 15.37 17.50 12.04
CA ASN A 164 16.19 18.20 13.04
C ASN A 164 17.57 17.56 13.29
N ASN A 165 17.82 16.36 12.76
CA ASN A 165 19.14 15.71 12.79
C ASN A 165 19.65 15.41 11.38
N PRO A 166 20.17 16.41 10.64
CA PRO A 166 20.63 16.24 9.26
C PRO A 166 21.67 15.14 9.10
N GLY A 167 21.57 14.38 8.02
CA GLY A 167 22.43 13.23 7.73
C GLY A 167 22.06 11.94 8.47
N GLN A 168 21.05 11.98 9.35
CA GLN A 168 20.53 10.79 10.03
C GLN A 168 19.23 10.29 9.40
N PHE A 169 19.14 8.96 9.22
CA PHE A 169 18.06 8.31 8.50
C PHE A 169 17.35 7.27 9.35
N LEU A 170 16.05 7.15 9.13
CA LEU A 170 15.27 6.00 9.55
C LEU A 170 15.82 4.74 8.88
N HIS A 171 16.25 3.77 9.68
CA HIS A 171 16.69 2.47 9.18
C HIS A 171 16.31 1.37 10.16
N HIS A 172 16.25 0.12 9.69
CA HIS A 172 16.06 -1.01 10.60
C HIS A 172 17.39 -1.64 11.03
N SER A 173 17.40 -2.25 12.21
CA SER A 173 18.48 -3.12 12.70
C SER A 173 17.87 -4.18 13.60
N ASN A 174 18.15 -5.46 13.33
CA ASN A 174 17.44 -6.60 13.94
C ASN A 174 15.91 -6.41 13.90
N TYR A 175 15.41 -5.89 12.78
CA TYR A 175 14.01 -5.56 12.51
C TYR A 175 13.40 -4.39 13.30
N GLN A 176 14.08 -3.79 14.27
CA GLN A 176 13.60 -2.59 14.95
C GLN A 176 14.08 -1.32 14.23
N LEU A 177 13.29 -0.24 14.23
CA LEU A 177 13.66 1.01 13.60
C LEU A 177 14.46 1.91 14.54
N TYR A 178 15.49 2.53 13.97
CA TYR A 178 16.39 3.47 14.62
C TYR A 178 16.64 4.68 13.71
N LEU A 179 17.14 5.75 14.31
CA LEU A 179 17.69 6.92 13.63
C LEU A 179 19.22 6.92 13.77
N ASN A 180 19.95 6.80 12.67
CA ASN A 180 21.41 6.86 12.71
C ASN A 180 21.98 7.55 11.47
N ALA A 181 23.21 8.04 11.57
CA ALA A 181 23.92 8.67 10.47
C ALA A 181 24.24 7.67 9.35
N ASP A 182 24.06 8.09 8.09
CA ASP A 182 24.57 7.32 6.95
C ASP A 182 26.11 7.41 6.90
N THR A 183 26.76 6.27 7.12
CA THR A 183 28.23 6.14 7.08
C THR A 183 28.75 5.69 5.71
N GLY A 184 27.87 5.63 4.70
CA GLY A 184 28.20 5.20 3.33
C GLY A 184 28.31 3.68 3.14
N ASN A 185 27.89 2.89 4.12
CA ASN A 185 27.88 1.42 4.03
C ASN A 185 26.64 0.94 3.24
N SER A 186 26.86 0.07 2.25
CA SER A 186 25.79 -0.55 1.43
C SER A 186 24.73 -1.30 2.24
N SER A 187 25.06 -1.86 3.41
CA SER A 187 24.07 -2.50 4.28
C SER A 187 23.13 -1.46 4.90
N PHE A 188 23.69 -0.36 5.41
CA PHE A 188 22.89 0.74 5.96
C PHE A 188 21.94 1.30 4.90
N ALA A 189 22.44 1.53 3.69
CA ALA A 189 21.61 2.01 2.58
C ALA A 189 20.40 1.10 2.32
N LYS A 190 20.57 -0.22 2.40
CA LYS A 190 19.47 -1.19 2.26
C LYS A 190 18.53 -1.15 3.45
N ASP A 191 19.06 -1.04 4.66
CA ASP A 191 18.28 -0.97 5.88
C ASP A 191 17.43 0.31 6.00
N ALA A 192 17.89 1.37 5.35
CA ALA A 192 17.26 2.70 5.31
C ALA A 192 16.39 2.95 4.07
N THR A 193 16.19 1.95 3.20
CA THR A 193 15.41 2.12 1.96
C THR A 193 14.08 1.37 2.01
N PHE A 194 13.00 2.09 1.80
CA PHE A 194 11.63 1.58 1.83
C PHE A 194 10.87 1.95 0.55
N CYS A 195 10.19 0.97 -0.04
CA CYS A 195 9.41 1.13 -1.25
C CYS A 195 7.94 1.36 -0.87
N PRO A 196 7.35 2.52 -1.21
CA PRO A 196 5.96 2.81 -0.90
C PRO A 196 5.02 1.93 -1.75
N THR A 197 3.99 1.40 -1.11
CA THR A 197 2.89 0.65 -1.72
C THR A 197 1.56 1.22 -1.25
N THR A 198 0.47 0.84 -1.92
CA THR A 198 -0.87 1.04 -1.36
C THR A 198 -0.91 0.50 0.08
N GLY A 199 -1.53 1.25 0.99
CA GLY A 199 -1.64 0.85 2.39
C GLY A 199 -2.25 -0.55 2.54
N ASN A 200 -1.63 -1.40 3.36
CA ASN A 200 -2.06 -2.79 3.55
C ASN A 200 -3.49 -2.92 4.13
N SER A 201 -3.99 -1.87 4.77
CA SER A 201 -5.39 -1.76 5.24
C SER A 201 -6.37 -1.22 4.19
N GLY A 202 -5.87 -0.84 3.02
CA GLY A 202 -6.61 -0.03 2.03
C GLY A 202 -6.56 1.47 2.29
N THR A 203 -6.01 1.91 3.43
CA THR A 203 -5.87 3.33 3.80
C THR A 203 -4.41 3.75 3.78
N GLY A 204 -4.11 4.93 3.23
CA GLY A 204 -2.78 5.53 3.28
C GLY A 204 -1.74 4.77 2.46
N THR A 205 -0.51 4.77 2.97
CA THR A 205 0.68 4.16 2.35
C THR A 205 1.29 3.14 3.30
N SER A 206 1.79 2.03 2.75
CA SER A 206 2.67 1.09 3.46
C SER A 206 4.07 1.20 2.89
N PHE A 207 5.09 1.02 3.74
CA PHE A 207 6.49 1.18 3.36
C PHE A 207 7.22 -0.17 3.48
N GLN A 208 7.39 -0.85 2.36
CA GLN A 208 8.03 -2.16 2.28
C GLN A 208 9.56 -2.01 2.39
N SER A 209 10.23 -2.81 3.21
CA SER A 209 11.70 -2.82 3.25
C SER A 209 12.27 -3.36 1.94
N VAL A 210 13.29 -2.69 1.38
CA VAL A 210 13.91 -3.15 0.12
C VAL A 210 14.68 -4.47 0.28
N ASN A 211 15.28 -4.71 1.45
CA ASN A 211 16.07 -5.91 1.73
C ASN A 211 15.31 -7.00 2.49
N PHE A 212 14.13 -6.69 3.01
CA PHE A 212 13.18 -7.66 3.58
C PHE A 212 11.79 -7.47 2.94
N PRO A 213 11.59 -7.92 1.68
CA PRO A 213 10.38 -7.61 0.91
C PRO A 213 9.07 -8.22 1.47
N THR A 214 9.13 -9.08 2.47
CA THR A 214 7.91 -9.54 3.19
C THR A 214 7.58 -8.68 4.41
N LYS A 215 8.40 -7.66 4.73
CA LYS A 215 8.31 -6.84 5.92
C LYS A 215 8.09 -5.36 5.58
N TYR A 216 7.24 -4.74 6.39
CA TYR A 216 6.80 -3.36 6.21
C TYR A 216 7.03 -2.56 7.49
N LEU A 217 7.26 -1.25 7.35
CA LEU A 217 7.26 -0.33 8.48
C LEU A 217 5.96 -0.47 9.27
N ARG A 218 6.09 -0.85 10.54
CA ARG A 218 5.02 -1.25 11.44
C ARG A 218 5.23 -0.56 12.78
N HIS A 219 4.17 -0.08 13.41
CA HIS A 219 4.21 0.14 14.86
C HIS A 219 3.66 -1.08 15.60
N TYR A 220 4.27 -1.44 16.74
CA TYR A 220 3.80 -2.51 17.62
C TYR A 220 4.13 -2.13 19.07
N ASN A 221 3.10 -2.05 19.92
CA ASN A 221 3.23 -1.54 21.29
C ASN A 221 4.01 -0.20 21.35
N HIS A 222 3.68 0.73 20.45
CA HIS A 222 4.31 2.04 20.29
C HIS A 222 5.77 2.05 19.83
N THR A 223 6.42 0.89 19.62
CA THR A 223 7.76 0.81 19.05
C THR A 223 7.67 0.56 17.54
N ALA A 224 8.56 1.14 16.74
CA ALA A 224 8.60 0.93 15.30
C ALA A 224 9.49 -0.27 14.92
N TYR A 225 8.98 -1.14 14.03
CA TYR A 225 9.66 -2.30 13.45
C TYR A 225 9.47 -2.37 11.93
N ILE A 226 10.27 -3.19 11.26
CA ILE A 226 9.86 -3.83 10.02
C ILE A 226 9.29 -5.21 10.35
N ALA A 227 8.10 -5.53 9.85
CA ALA A 227 7.41 -6.73 10.27
C ALA A 227 6.57 -7.37 9.16
N SER A 228 6.48 -8.70 9.20
CA SER A 228 5.68 -9.50 8.27
C SER A 228 4.29 -9.78 8.85
N ASN A 229 3.35 -10.17 7.99
CA ASN A 229 2.02 -10.61 8.42
C ASN A 229 2.08 -12.05 8.94
N GLY A 230 2.42 -12.23 10.22
CA GLY A 230 2.81 -13.51 10.79
C GLY A 230 4.33 -13.67 10.86
N GLY A 231 4.80 -14.37 11.91
CA GLY A 231 6.21 -14.64 12.16
C GLY A 231 6.47 -15.08 13.60
N SER A 232 7.74 -15.33 13.93
CA SER A 232 8.15 -15.78 15.27
C SER A 232 8.37 -14.65 16.27
N ASN A 233 8.52 -13.40 15.81
CA ASN A 233 8.67 -12.25 16.70
C ASN A 233 7.30 -11.73 17.13
N SER A 234 7.20 -11.19 18.34
CA SER A 234 5.94 -10.62 18.85
C SER A 234 5.37 -9.53 17.93
N TRP A 235 6.24 -8.70 17.33
CA TRP A 235 5.83 -7.65 16.39
C TRP A 235 5.40 -8.15 15.01
N ASP A 236 5.66 -9.43 14.68
CA ASP A 236 5.14 -10.06 13.45
C ASP A 236 3.71 -10.60 13.64
N SER A 237 3.02 -10.27 14.75
CA SER A 237 1.61 -10.63 14.97
C SER A 237 0.72 -10.22 13.78
N SER A 238 -0.14 -11.13 13.32
CA SER A 238 -1.14 -10.85 12.28
C SER A 238 -2.29 -9.97 12.80
N ALA A 239 -2.47 -9.89 14.11
CA ALA A 239 -3.47 -9.03 14.72
C ALA A 239 -3.16 -7.55 14.40
N SER A 240 -4.16 -6.84 13.89
CA SER A 240 -4.04 -5.44 13.44
C SER A 240 -2.97 -5.21 12.36
N TRP A 241 -2.45 -6.27 11.71
CA TRP A 241 -1.24 -6.14 10.92
C TRP A 241 -1.34 -5.08 9.82
N ALA A 242 -2.46 -5.14 9.10
CA ALA A 242 -2.75 -4.25 7.99
C ALA A 242 -2.84 -2.77 8.42
N ALA A 243 -3.49 -2.47 9.55
CA ALA A 243 -3.63 -1.10 10.06
C ALA A 243 -2.30 -0.56 10.60
N ASP A 244 -1.60 -1.36 11.37
CA ASP A 244 -0.32 -0.99 12.00
C ASP A 244 0.83 -0.77 11.00
N THR A 245 0.69 -1.31 9.78
CA THR A 245 1.62 -1.09 8.65
C THR A 245 1.13 -0.03 7.66
N SER A 246 -0.01 0.60 7.93
CA SER A 246 -0.60 1.64 7.08
C SER A 246 -0.45 3.01 7.75
N TRP A 247 0.06 3.97 6.99
CA TRP A 247 0.39 5.30 7.48
C TRP A 247 -0.26 6.38 6.62
N LEU A 248 -0.73 7.45 7.24
CA LEU A 248 -1.08 8.67 6.51
C LEU A 248 0.16 9.53 6.35
N VAL A 249 0.45 9.94 5.12
CA VAL A 249 1.51 10.90 4.84
C VAL A 249 0.96 12.30 5.10
N ALA A 250 1.08 12.79 6.33
CA ALA A 250 0.51 14.06 6.77
C ALA A 250 1.44 15.25 6.45
N GLN A 251 0.90 16.48 6.59
CA GLN A 251 1.75 17.67 6.62
C GLN A 251 2.82 17.54 7.71
N PRO A 252 4.03 18.08 7.47
CA PRO A 252 5.07 18.11 8.48
C PRO A 252 4.62 18.94 9.68
N TRP A 253 5.14 18.61 10.87
CA TRP A 253 4.98 19.49 12.01
C TRP A 253 5.96 20.67 11.88
N GLY A 254 5.42 21.88 12.08
CA GLY A 254 6.12 23.16 11.90
C GLY A 254 7.05 23.53 13.04
#